data_AF-A0A2J6HFB8-F1
#
_entry.id   AF-A0A2J6HFB8-F1
#
_cell.length_a   1.000
_cell.length_b   1.000
_cell.length_c   1.000
_cell.angle_alpha   90.00
_cell.angle_beta   90.00
_cell.angle_gamma   90.00
#
_symmetry.space_group_name_H-M   'P 1'
#
loop_
_entity.id
_entity.type
_entity.pdbx_description
1 polymer ?
#
loop_
_entity_poly.entity_id
_entity_poly.type
_entity_poly.pdbx_seq_one_letter_code
_entity_poly.pdbx_strand_id
1 'polypeptide(L)'
;NVSATAGSENITYFSLISNGEHVLDSGLNAESFSSQRIIVKSIDSLEQYTILVRDKNFQQTSISFNLNLLPTTVYGNIRTITVELGAQDHSSLGGFYNLFGQQVFTLPDAFNNQDSVQMYYYYDPVDENTIASPNANIDTTITGSTYGFSNWTTRNEIRYVKLSITQQDFDNCQHDSTIIANLFQYDTGKRKSKNLIPGDIYEFSHDGRYGIFYVNNVVGTTAGTINITIKIQE
;
A
#
# COMPACT_ATOMS: atom_id res chain seq x y z
N ASN A 1 -14.49 12.30 -8.83
CA ASN A 1 -15.48 11.26 -9.23
C ASN A 1 -15.32 10.98 -10.70
N VAL A 2 -15.14 9.71 -11.05
CA VAL A 2 -15.09 9.22 -12.42
C VAL A 2 -16.28 8.30 -12.62
N SER A 3 -16.96 8.46 -13.76
CA SER A 3 -18.01 7.54 -14.19
C SER A 3 -17.83 7.22 -15.66
N ALA A 4 -17.98 5.95 -16.01
CA ALA A 4 -17.98 5.46 -17.38
C ALA A 4 -19.17 4.51 -17.57
N THR A 5 -19.77 4.53 -18.75
CA THR A 5 -20.83 3.61 -19.14
C THR A 5 -20.41 2.95 -20.45
N ALA A 6 -20.62 1.64 -20.53
CA ALA A 6 -20.39 0.86 -21.73
C ALA A 6 -21.26 1.38 -22.88
N GLY A 7 -20.72 1.27 -24.09
CA GLY A 7 -21.51 1.41 -25.31
C GLY A 7 -22.23 0.09 -25.59
N SER A 8 -21.74 -0.65 -26.59
CA SER A 8 -22.25 -1.98 -26.93
C SER A 8 -21.61 -3.13 -26.14
N GLU A 9 -20.47 -2.86 -25.50
CA GLU A 9 -19.64 -3.88 -24.87
C GLU A 9 -19.16 -3.44 -23.50
N ASN A 10 -19.07 -4.40 -22.58
CA ASN A 10 -18.60 -4.15 -21.22
C ASN A 10 -17.23 -3.48 -21.21
N ILE A 11 -17.08 -2.58 -20.25
CA ILE A 11 -15.80 -1.99 -19.87
C ILE A 11 -14.95 -3.12 -19.27
N THR A 12 -13.77 -3.30 -19.83
CA THR A 12 -12.82 -4.34 -19.38
C THR A 12 -11.61 -3.75 -18.69
N TYR A 13 -11.38 -2.44 -18.81
CA TYR A 13 -10.20 -1.81 -18.26
C TYR A 13 -10.42 -0.34 -17.93
N PHE A 14 -9.88 0.07 -16.80
CA PHE A 14 -9.78 1.44 -16.34
C PHE A 14 -8.33 1.73 -15.96
N SER A 15 -7.85 2.92 -16.32
CA SER A 15 -6.51 3.39 -15.96
C SER A 15 -6.51 4.87 -15.59
N LEU A 16 -5.69 5.21 -14.60
CA LEU A 16 -5.28 6.57 -14.30
C LEU A 16 -3.79 6.69 -14.62
N ILE A 17 -3.46 7.66 -15.45
CA ILE A 17 -2.11 7.89 -15.98
C ILE A 17 -1.69 9.31 -15.57
N SER A 18 -0.51 9.47 -14.98
CA SER A 18 0.09 10.76 -14.62
C SER A 18 1.37 10.99 -15.42
N ASN A 19 1.46 12.10 -16.17
CA ASN A 19 2.61 12.43 -17.01
C ASN A 19 3.06 11.29 -17.95
N GLY A 20 2.11 10.49 -18.44
CA GLY A 20 2.36 9.33 -19.32
C GLY A 20 2.61 8.01 -18.60
N GLU A 21 2.73 8.02 -17.27
CA GLU A 21 3.01 6.85 -16.44
C GLU A 21 1.74 6.32 -15.77
N HIS A 22 1.54 5.01 -15.79
CA HIS A 22 0.40 4.37 -15.15
C HIS A 22 0.53 4.46 -13.63
N VAL A 23 -0.44 5.09 -12.96
CA VAL A 23 -0.47 5.21 -11.50
C VAL A 23 -1.54 4.34 -10.86
N LEU A 24 -2.54 3.91 -11.64
CA LEU A 24 -3.54 2.93 -11.24
C LEU A 24 -4.10 2.22 -12.47
N ASP A 25 -4.18 0.90 -12.39
CA ASP A 25 -4.82 0.06 -13.38
C ASP A 25 -5.85 -0.87 -12.74
N SER A 26 -6.95 -1.11 -13.43
CA SER A 26 -8.00 -2.00 -12.97
C SER A 26 -8.58 -2.81 -14.12
N GLY A 27 -8.51 -4.13 -14.01
CA GLY A 27 -9.29 -5.04 -14.83
C GLY A 27 -10.74 -5.05 -14.38
N LEU A 28 -11.66 -4.95 -15.33
CA LEU A 28 -13.10 -4.86 -15.09
C LEU A 28 -13.85 -5.85 -15.99
N ASN A 29 -15.13 -6.05 -15.71
CA ASN A 29 -16.10 -6.63 -16.65
C ASN A 29 -17.48 -6.11 -16.26
N ALA A 30 -17.79 -4.88 -16.68
CA ALA A 30 -19.02 -4.22 -16.24
C ALA A 30 -19.61 -3.30 -17.32
N GLU A 31 -20.95 -3.21 -17.35
CA GLU A 31 -21.69 -2.27 -18.21
C GLU A 31 -21.53 -0.81 -17.75
N SER A 32 -21.17 -0.59 -16.48
CA SER A 32 -20.86 0.73 -15.96
C SER A 32 -19.81 0.65 -14.87
N PHE A 33 -19.07 1.74 -14.69
CA PHE A 33 -18.05 1.89 -13.68
C PHE A 33 -18.17 3.27 -13.06
N SER A 34 -18.18 3.32 -11.73
CA SER A 34 -18.05 4.56 -10.99
C SER A 34 -16.97 4.41 -9.93
N SER A 35 -16.15 5.45 -9.78
CA SER A 35 -15.08 5.46 -8.83
C SER A 35 -14.82 6.85 -8.26
N GLN A 36 -14.65 6.89 -6.94
CA GLN A 36 -14.06 8.01 -6.25
C GLN A 36 -12.58 7.70 -5.99
N ARG A 37 -11.72 8.66 -6.32
CA ARG A 37 -10.26 8.53 -6.18
C ARG A 37 -9.72 9.77 -5.51
N ILE A 38 -8.77 9.55 -4.61
CA ILE A 38 -7.88 10.58 -4.08
C ILE A 38 -6.62 10.54 -4.92
N ILE A 39 -6.19 11.70 -5.42
CA ILE A 39 -4.97 11.86 -6.19
C ILE A 39 -4.06 12.77 -5.38
N VAL A 40 -2.86 12.29 -5.10
CA VAL A 40 -1.81 13.07 -4.44
C VAL A 40 -0.91 13.63 -5.53
N LYS A 41 -0.81 14.95 -5.58
CA LYS A 41 0.09 15.63 -6.51
C LYS A 41 1.55 15.46 -6.06
N SER A 42 2.45 15.24 -7.00
CA SER A 42 3.90 15.25 -6.75
C SER A 42 4.45 16.68 -6.58
N ILE A 43 5.79 16.80 -6.50
CA ILE A 43 6.50 18.08 -6.45
C ILE A 43 6.61 18.78 -7.82
N ASP A 44 6.15 18.16 -8.91
CA ASP A 44 6.22 18.74 -10.25
C ASP A 44 5.37 20.02 -10.36
N SER A 45 5.85 21.01 -11.12
CA SER A 45 5.11 22.28 -11.31
C SER A 45 3.78 22.08 -12.05
N LEU A 46 3.69 21.06 -12.89
CA LEU A 46 2.53 20.66 -13.66
C LEU A 46 2.49 19.14 -13.76
N GLU A 47 1.34 18.56 -13.43
CA GLU A 47 1.04 17.16 -13.73
C GLU A 47 -0.18 17.08 -14.65
N GLN A 48 -0.04 16.35 -15.75
CA GLN A 48 -1.16 15.99 -16.60
C GLN A 48 -1.66 14.61 -16.21
N TYR A 49 -2.91 14.55 -15.77
CA TYR A 49 -3.62 13.30 -15.54
C TYR A 49 -4.46 12.95 -16.74
N THR A 50 -4.45 11.67 -17.11
CA THR A 50 -5.33 11.08 -18.11
C THR A 50 -6.07 9.91 -17.50
N ILE A 51 -7.39 9.96 -17.56
CA ILE A 51 -8.26 8.83 -17.24
C ILE A 51 -8.57 8.14 -18.55
N LEU A 52 -8.35 6.82 -18.59
CA LEU A 52 -8.60 5.98 -19.76
C LEU A 52 -9.55 4.85 -19.38
N VAL A 53 -10.53 4.57 -20.23
CA VAL A 53 -11.36 3.36 -20.15
C VAL A 53 -11.36 2.64 -21.49
N ARG A 54 -11.42 1.32 -21.44
CA ARG A 54 -11.38 0.45 -22.62
C ARG A 54 -12.40 -0.68 -22.53
N ASP A 55 -13.02 -1.02 -23.67
CA ASP A 55 -13.96 -2.12 -23.82
C ASP A 55 -13.28 -3.45 -24.19
N LYS A 56 -14.06 -4.54 -24.27
CA LYS A 56 -13.54 -5.87 -24.66
C LYS A 56 -12.97 -5.93 -26.09
N ASN A 57 -13.38 -5.01 -26.96
CA ASN A 57 -12.92 -4.90 -28.34
C ASN A 57 -11.70 -3.98 -28.47
N PHE A 58 -11.09 -3.59 -27.35
CA PHE A 58 -9.94 -2.68 -27.25
C PHE A 58 -10.22 -1.25 -27.74
N GLN A 59 -11.48 -0.85 -27.88
CA GLN A 59 -11.86 0.55 -28.12
C GLN A 59 -11.70 1.35 -26.83
N GLN A 60 -11.20 2.58 -26.93
CA GLN A 60 -10.77 3.37 -25.77
C GLN A 60 -11.34 4.79 -25.85
N THR A 61 -11.66 5.36 -24.70
CA THR A 61 -11.89 6.80 -24.56
C THR A 61 -11.10 7.33 -23.38
N SER A 62 -10.73 8.60 -23.43
CA SER A 62 -9.96 9.24 -22.38
C SER A 62 -10.38 10.69 -22.13
N ILE A 63 -10.17 11.14 -20.90
CA ILE A 63 -10.26 12.55 -20.51
C ILE A 63 -8.97 12.93 -19.80
N SER A 64 -8.45 14.12 -20.10
CA SER A 64 -7.24 14.64 -19.46
C SER A 64 -7.50 15.96 -18.74
N PHE A 65 -6.80 16.18 -17.64
CA PHE A 65 -6.83 17.41 -16.88
C PHE A 65 -5.46 17.68 -16.27
N ASN A 66 -5.21 18.94 -15.90
CA ASN A 66 -3.92 19.39 -15.39
C ASN A 66 -4.04 19.79 -13.91
N LEU A 67 -3.04 19.40 -13.11
CA LEU A 67 -2.83 19.85 -11.74
C LEU A 67 -1.56 20.70 -11.66
N ASN A 68 -1.74 22.01 -11.46
CA ASN A 68 -0.64 22.96 -11.27
C ASN A 68 -0.24 23.02 -9.80
N LEU A 69 1.06 23.12 -9.53
CA LEU A 69 1.55 23.45 -8.19
C LEU A 69 1.31 24.94 -7.95
N LEU A 70 0.50 25.28 -6.95
CA LEU A 70 0.24 26.66 -6.60
C LEU A 70 1.28 27.13 -5.56
N PRO A 71 1.71 28.41 -5.59
CA PRO A 71 2.58 28.97 -4.56
C PRO A 71 1.99 28.88 -3.13
N THR A 72 0.67 28.74 -3.04
CA THR A 72 -0.08 28.60 -1.78
C THR A 72 -0.31 27.15 -1.37
N THR A 73 0.18 26.17 -2.14
CA THR A 73 0.06 24.76 -1.79
C THR A 73 0.86 24.50 -0.51
N VAL A 74 0.18 24.04 0.52
CA VAL A 74 0.78 23.57 1.76
C VAL A 74 0.78 22.05 1.77
N TYR A 75 1.80 21.46 2.39
CA TYR A 75 1.87 20.03 2.60
C TYR A 75 0.79 19.58 3.60
N GLY A 76 0.27 18.38 3.37
CA GLY A 76 -0.76 17.76 4.20
C GLY A 76 -0.23 17.31 5.56
N ASN A 77 -1.15 17.13 6.49
CA ASN A 77 -0.83 16.50 7.77
C ASN A 77 -0.48 15.03 7.59
N ILE A 78 0.31 14.53 8.53
CA ILE A 78 0.63 13.11 8.64
C ILE A 78 0.19 12.59 10.00
N ARG A 79 -0.18 11.33 10.02
CA ARG A 79 -0.35 10.55 11.25
C ARG A 79 0.91 9.76 11.52
N THR A 80 1.43 9.83 12.74
CA THR A 80 2.56 9.00 13.21
C THR A 80 2.05 7.91 14.14
N ILE A 81 2.44 6.66 13.89
CA ILE A 81 2.01 5.49 14.65
C ILE A 81 3.21 4.59 14.92
N THR A 82 3.46 4.22 16.17
CA THR A 82 4.44 3.17 16.51
C THR A 82 3.69 1.91 16.88
N VAL A 83 4.09 0.78 16.27
CA VAL A 83 3.44 -0.52 16.48
C VAL A 83 4.49 -1.61 16.61
N GLU A 84 4.20 -2.58 17.48
CA GLU A 84 4.94 -3.84 17.58
C GLU A 84 4.08 -4.97 17.03
N LEU A 85 4.66 -5.84 16.21
CA LEU A 85 4.01 -6.99 15.60
C LEU A 85 4.79 -8.26 15.92
N GLY A 86 4.07 -9.35 16.18
CA GLY A 86 4.63 -10.68 16.44
C GLY A 86 4.72 -11.52 15.17
N ALA A 87 5.77 -12.33 15.04
CA ALA A 87 5.88 -13.33 14.00
C ALA A 87 4.87 -14.47 14.23
N GLN A 88 4.77 -15.39 13.26
CA GLN A 88 3.69 -16.38 13.16
C GLN A 88 3.51 -17.30 14.38
N ASP A 89 4.57 -17.58 15.14
CA ASP A 89 4.55 -18.42 16.35
C ASP A 89 4.58 -17.59 17.64
N HIS A 90 4.45 -16.27 17.57
CA HIS A 90 4.46 -15.43 18.76
C HIS A 90 3.20 -15.70 19.61
N SER A 91 3.40 -16.07 20.87
CA SER A 91 2.35 -16.60 21.75
C SER A 91 1.24 -15.62 22.19
N SER A 92 1.37 -14.33 21.89
CA SER A 92 0.54 -13.27 22.51
C SER A 92 0.37 -12.02 21.65
N LEU A 93 1.35 -11.71 20.79
CA LEU A 93 1.30 -10.58 19.89
C LEU A 93 0.93 -11.06 18.49
N GLY A 94 -0.05 -10.41 17.88
CA GLY A 94 -0.45 -10.70 16.50
C GLY A 94 0.54 -10.12 15.47
N GLY A 95 0.56 -10.69 14.28
CA GLY A 95 1.38 -10.21 13.17
C GLY A 95 0.63 -9.33 12.17
N PHE A 96 -0.70 -9.27 12.24
CA PHE A 96 -1.54 -8.61 11.25
C PHE A 96 -1.94 -7.22 11.72
N TYR A 97 -1.89 -6.22 10.85
CA TYR A 97 -2.12 -4.84 11.23
C TYR A 97 -3.18 -4.17 10.37
N ASN A 98 -4.15 -3.57 11.06
CA ASN A 98 -5.11 -2.62 10.51
C ASN A 98 -4.52 -1.22 10.58
N LEU A 99 -4.07 -0.73 9.44
CA LEU A 99 -3.35 0.53 9.30
C LEU A 99 -4.21 1.74 9.70
N PHE A 100 -5.51 1.68 9.41
CA PHE A 100 -6.42 2.81 9.63
C PHE A 100 -7.11 2.75 11.00
N GLY A 101 -7.44 1.54 11.45
CA GLY A 101 -8.02 1.28 12.77
C GLY A 101 -7.01 1.16 13.90
N GLN A 102 -5.71 1.08 13.58
CA GLN A 102 -4.59 0.94 14.53
C GLN A 102 -4.74 -0.27 15.46
N GLN A 103 -5.13 -1.40 14.88
CA GLN A 103 -5.34 -2.65 15.60
C GLN A 103 -4.38 -3.73 15.12
N VAL A 104 -3.78 -4.44 16.07
CA VAL A 104 -3.00 -5.65 15.81
C VAL A 104 -3.90 -6.86 16.01
N PHE A 105 -3.93 -7.75 15.03
CA PHE A 105 -4.74 -8.96 15.01
C PHE A 105 -3.85 -10.20 15.04
N THR A 106 -4.31 -11.21 15.78
CA THR A 106 -3.84 -12.57 15.61
C THR A 106 -4.35 -13.13 14.27
N LEU A 107 -3.81 -14.26 13.81
CA LEU A 107 -4.27 -14.89 12.57
C LEU A 107 -5.79 -15.21 12.57
N PRO A 108 -6.37 -15.82 13.62
CA PRO A 108 -7.83 -16.03 13.68
C PRO A 108 -8.64 -14.73 13.64
N ASP A 109 -8.19 -13.68 14.33
CA ASP A 109 -8.88 -12.39 14.34
C ASP A 109 -8.80 -11.72 12.97
N ALA A 110 -7.64 -11.78 12.32
CA ALA A 110 -7.40 -11.27 10.99
C ALA A 110 -8.29 -11.98 9.96
N PHE A 111 -8.47 -13.31 10.08
CA PHE A 111 -9.38 -14.08 9.23
C PHE A 111 -10.84 -13.63 9.34
N ASN A 112 -11.28 -13.12 10.49
CA ASN A 112 -12.62 -12.56 10.68
C ASN A 112 -12.73 -11.09 10.25
N ASN A 113 -11.61 -10.41 10.01
CA ASN A 113 -11.52 -8.98 9.69
C ASN A 113 -10.71 -8.71 8.42
N GLN A 114 -10.83 -9.60 7.41
CA GLN A 114 -9.93 -9.66 6.24
C GLN A 114 -9.80 -8.30 5.52
N ASP A 115 -10.91 -7.61 5.29
CA ASP A 115 -10.97 -6.31 4.62
C ASP A 115 -10.21 -5.22 5.39
N SER A 116 -10.06 -5.38 6.71
CA SER A 116 -9.40 -4.42 7.59
C SER A 116 -7.89 -4.65 7.74
N VAL A 117 -7.34 -5.73 7.20
CA VAL A 117 -5.91 -6.08 7.38
C VAL A 117 -5.10 -5.60 6.19
N GLN A 118 -4.15 -4.70 6.43
CA GLN A 118 -3.33 -4.13 5.36
C GLN A 118 -1.89 -4.67 5.35
N MET A 119 -1.32 -4.91 6.53
CA MET A 119 0.05 -5.37 6.68
C MET A 119 0.10 -6.64 7.52
N TYR A 120 1.10 -7.46 7.28
CA TYR A 120 1.40 -8.68 8.02
C TYR A 120 2.92 -8.82 8.19
N TYR A 121 3.37 -9.01 9.42
CA TYR A 121 4.75 -9.35 9.73
C TYR A 121 4.92 -10.85 9.93
N TYR A 122 5.97 -11.42 9.34
CA TYR A 122 6.40 -12.79 9.58
C TYR A 122 7.92 -12.91 9.53
N TYR A 123 8.42 -14.05 10.02
CA TYR A 123 9.83 -14.42 9.88
C TYR A 123 9.95 -15.76 9.15
N ASP A 124 10.82 -15.83 8.15
CA ASP A 124 11.16 -17.06 7.42
C ASP A 124 12.68 -17.14 7.24
N PRO A 125 13.33 -18.32 7.25
CA PRO A 125 14.79 -18.41 7.10
C PRO A 125 15.36 -17.88 5.78
N VAL A 126 14.55 -17.70 4.73
CA VAL A 126 14.97 -17.18 3.41
C VAL A 126 14.69 -15.69 3.29
N ASP A 127 13.49 -15.25 3.68
CA ASP A 127 13.08 -13.84 3.58
C ASP A 127 13.38 -13.02 4.85
N GLU A 128 13.80 -13.69 5.94
CA GLU A 128 13.99 -13.16 7.29
C GLU A 128 12.81 -12.33 7.78
N ASN A 129 13.06 -11.24 8.52
CA ASN A 129 12.03 -10.31 8.97
C ASN A 129 11.34 -9.68 7.76
N THR A 130 10.06 -9.96 7.58
CA THR A 130 9.32 -9.52 6.40
C THR A 130 8.01 -8.85 6.78
N ILE A 131 7.77 -7.65 6.23
CA ILE A 131 6.43 -7.06 6.18
C ILE A 131 5.86 -7.30 4.77
N ALA A 132 4.64 -7.79 4.72
CA ALA A 132 3.93 -8.09 3.48
C ALA A 132 2.47 -7.68 3.58
N SER A 133 1.79 -7.63 2.44
CA SER A 133 0.32 -7.53 2.42
C SER A 133 -0.34 -8.90 2.33
N PRO A 134 -1.61 -9.07 2.74
CA PRO A 134 -2.33 -10.34 2.59
C PRO A 134 -2.34 -10.89 1.16
N ASN A 135 -2.32 -10.02 0.15
CA ASN A 135 -2.24 -10.43 -1.26
C ASN A 135 -0.81 -10.70 -1.75
N ALA A 136 0.18 -10.69 -0.87
CA ALA A 136 1.51 -11.16 -1.22
C ALA A 136 1.50 -12.68 -1.38
N ASN A 137 2.26 -13.20 -2.35
CA ASN A 137 2.49 -14.64 -2.51
C ASN A 137 3.34 -15.16 -1.33
N ILE A 138 2.71 -15.31 -0.17
CA ILE A 138 3.29 -15.84 1.08
C ILE A 138 3.07 -17.35 1.10
N ASP A 139 4.09 -18.08 1.53
CA ASP A 139 4.01 -19.53 1.63
C ASP A 139 2.92 -19.93 2.64
N THR A 140 2.11 -20.91 2.27
CA THR A 140 1.01 -21.43 3.12
C THR A 140 1.50 -21.99 4.46
N THR A 141 2.77 -22.40 4.56
CA THR A 141 3.38 -22.88 5.81
C THR A 141 3.51 -21.78 6.86
N ILE A 142 3.56 -20.50 6.46
CA ILE A 142 3.69 -19.35 7.38
C ILE A 142 2.37 -19.01 8.09
N THR A 143 1.24 -19.12 7.39
CA THR A 143 -0.09 -18.80 7.96
C THR A 143 -0.93 -20.02 8.30
N GLY A 144 -0.42 -21.23 8.08
CA GLY A 144 -1.15 -22.46 8.37
C GLY A 144 -2.40 -22.67 7.51
N SER A 145 -3.21 -23.69 7.82
CA SER A 145 -4.32 -24.12 6.96
C SER A 145 -5.67 -23.47 7.31
N THR A 146 -6.19 -23.64 8.54
CA THR A 146 -7.58 -23.26 8.88
C THR A 146 -7.89 -21.79 8.64
N TYR A 147 -6.97 -20.90 9.01
CA TYR A 147 -7.13 -19.44 8.89
C TYR A 147 -6.19 -18.82 7.86
N GLY A 148 -5.43 -19.65 7.13
CA GLY A 148 -4.45 -19.22 6.16
C GLY A 148 -5.08 -18.44 5.00
N PHE A 149 -4.25 -17.68 4.29
CA PHE A 149 -4.72 -16.80 3.23
C PHE A 149 -5.55 -17.52 2.15
N SER A 150 -5.33 -18.81 1.90
CA SER A 150 -6.12 -19.62 0.95
C SER A 150 -7.62 -19.58 1.22
N ASN A 151 -8.04 -19.35 2.46
CA ASN A 151 -9.44 -19.29 2.87
C ASN A 151 -9.98 -17.84 2.95
N TRP A 152 -9.16 -16.84 2.64
CA TRP A 152 -9.58 -15.45 2.64
C TRP A 152 -10.31 -15.11 1.33
N THR A 153 -11.46 -14.46 1.44
CA THR A 153 -12.24 -13.92 0.31
C THR A 153 -11.74 -12.55 -0.13
N THR A 154 -11.15 -11.78 0.79
CA THR A 154 -10.55 -10.48 0.49
C THR A 154 -9.09 -10.49 0.90
N ARG A 155 -8.21 -10.00 0.03
CA ARG A 155 -6.79 -9.82 0.35
C ARG A 155 -6.35 -8.45 -0.10
N ASN A 156 -6.06 -7.57 0.85
CA ASN A 156 -5.53 -6.25 0.55
C ASN A 156 -4.12 -6.38 -0.05
N GLU A 157 -3.83 -5.51 -1.02
CA GLU A 157 -2.50 -5.37 -1.60
C GLU A 157 -1.88 -4.04 -1.15
N ILE A 158 -0.65 -4.13 -0.64
CA ILE A 158 0.25 -3.01 -0.39
C ILE A 158 1.56 -3.33 -1.09
N ARG A 159 2.16 -2.28 -1.65
CA ARG A 159 3.46 -2.33 -2.29
C ARG A 159 4.45 -1.48 -1.53
N TYR A 160 5.70 -1.93 -1.54
CA TYR A 160 6.79 -1.37 -0.76
C TYR A 160 7.99 -1.06 -1.66
N VAL A 161 8.66 0.05 -1.39
CA VAL A 161 9.96 0.40 -1.96
C VAL A 161 10.89 0.89 -0.84
N LYS A 162 12.10 0.33 -0.77
CA LYS A 162 13.11 0.76 0.21
C LYS A 162 13.61 2.16 -0.17
N LEU A 163 13.63 3.06 0.80
CA LEU A 163 14.14 4.41 0.62
C LEU A 163 15.59 4.52 1.08
N SER A 164 16.31 5.43 0.44
CA SER A 164 17.68 5.81 0.79
C SER A 164 17.71 7.14 1.52
N ILE A 165 16.85 7.31 2.53
CA ILE A 165 16.80 8.51 3.39
C ILE A 165 17.33 8.18 4.79
N THR A 166 17.76 9.19 5.55
CA THR A 166 18.29 8.97 6.89
C THR A 166 17.19 8.87 7.95
N GLN A 167 17.51 8.30 9.11
CA GLN A 167 16.61 8.36 10.27
C GLN A 167 16.27 9.81 10.64
N GLN A 168 17.24 10.73 10.55
CA GLN A 168 17.01 12.14 10.82
C GLN A 168 15.98 12.75 9.86
N ASP A 169 16.01 12.38 8.57
CA ASP A 169 15.01 12.80 7.58
C ASP A 169 13.63 12.25 7.92
N PHE A 170 13.56 10.99 8.35
CA PHE A 170 12.34 10.37 8.83
C PHE A 170 11.78 11.11 10.05
N ASP A 171 12.61 11.38 11.07
CA ASP A 171 12.20 12.06 12.29
C ASP A 171 11.73 13.50 12.00
N ASN A 172 12.41 14.19 11.08
CA ASN A 172 12.07 15.54 10.63
C ASN A 172 10.87 15.60 9.68
N CYS A 173 10.34 14.48 9.18
CA CYS A 173 9.11 14.44 8.41
C CYS A 173 7.93 14.84 9.32
N GLN A 174 7.57 16.13 9.31
CA GLN A 174 6.46 16.68 10.10
C GLN A 174 5.15 16.78 9.28
N HIS A 175 5.27 16.81 7.95
CA HIS A 175 4.19 16.91 6.99
C HIS A 175 4.46 15.90 5.86
N ASP A 176 3.52 15.73 4.94
CA ASP A 176 3.62 14.73 3.88
C ASP A 176 4.64 15.04 2.79
N SER A 177 5.39 16.15 2.87
CA SER A 177 6.41 16.54 1.91
C SER A 177 7.46 15.46 1.65
N THR A 178 8.00 14.83 2.71
CA THR A 178 8.99 13.76 2.57
C THR A 178 8.39 12.53 1.91
N ILE A 179 7.11 12.23 2.18
CA ILE A 179 6.39 11.12 1.54
C ILE A 179 6.22 11.43 0.04
N ILE A 180 5.70 12.63 -0.27
CA ILE A 180 5.45 13.09 -1.64
C ILE A 180 6.76 13.14 -2.46
N ALA A 181 7.87 13.57 -1.86
CA ALA A 181 9.16 13.66 -2.53
C ALA A 181 9.76 12.29 -2.89
N ASN A 182 9.26 11.21 -2.30
CA ASN A 182 9.79 9.86 -2.50
C ASN A 182 8.86 8.92 -3.27
N LEU A 183 7.66 9.38 -3.65
CA LEU A 183 6.61 8.54 -4.26
C LEU A 183 7.14 7.60 -5.34
N PHE A 184 6.93 6.30 -5.15
CA PHE A 184 7.23 5.31 -6.17
C PHE A 184 6.04 5.10 -7.14
N GLN A 185 6.37 4.78 -8.39
CA GLN A 185 5.37 4.29 -9.35
C GLN A 185 4.82 2.96 -8.87
N TYR A 186 3.50 2.86 -8.64
CA TYR A 186 2.88 1.72 -7.97
C TYR A 186 3.36 0.34 -8.47
N ASP A 187 3.49 0.16 -9.79
CA ASP A 187 3.91 -1.12 -10.40
C ASP A 187 5.35 -1.53 -10.14
N THR A 188 6.23 -0.58 -9.79
CA THR A 188 7.63 -0.85 -9.44
C THR A 188 7.77 -1.42 -8.03
N GLY A 189 6.79 -1.16 -7.17
CA GLY A 189 6.79 -1.61 -5.78
C GLY A 189 6.63 -3.12 -5.62
N LYS A 190 7.24 -3.66 -4.56
CA LYS A 190 7.21 -5.09 -4.24
C LYS A 190 6.10 -5.38 -3.23
N ARG A 191 5.46 -6.55 -3.34
CA ARG A 191 4.42 -6.99 -2.38
C ARG A 191 4.96 -7.38 -1.00
N LYS A 192 6.29 -7.42 -0.85
CA LYS A 192 7.01 -7.79 0.38
C LYS A 192 8.23 -6.88 0.56
N SER A 193 8.47 -6.42 1.78
CA SER A 193 9.73 -5.84 2.23
C SER A 193 10.44 -6.87 3.11
N LYS A 194 11.53 -7.44 2.60
CA LYS A 194 12.24 -8.60 3.16
C LYS A 194 13.54 -8.19 3.82
N ASN A 195 14.12 -9.06 4.64
CA ASN A 195 15.41 -8.85 5.30
C ASN A 195 15.46 -7.55 6.09
N LEU A 196 14.36 -7.23 6.79
CA LEU A 196 14.22 -5.99 7.54
C LEU A 196 15.21 -5.98 8.71
N ILE A 197 15.95 -4.87 8.83
CA ILE A 197 16.88 -4.58 9.92
C ILE A 197 16.61 -3.19 10.50
N PRO A 198 17.03 -2.90 11.74
CA PRO A 198 16.87 -1.57 12.32
C PRO A 198 17.53 -0.49 11.45
N GLY A 199 16.85 0.63 11.29
CA GLY A 199 17.29 1.73 10.42
C GLY A 199 16.71 1.69 9.00
N ASP A 200 16.14 0.57 8.57
CA ASP A 200 15.50 0.49 7.26
C ASP A 200 14.25 1.37 7.18
N ILE A 201 14.10 2.08 6.06
CA ILE A 201 12.93 2.90 5.75
C ILE A 201 12.33 2.44 4.44
N TYR A 202 11.02 2.28 4.42
CA TYR A 202 10.26 1.91 3.22
C TYR A 202 9.10 2.85 3.02
N GLU A 203 8.87 3.24 1.77
CA GLU A 203 7.60 3.81 1.34
C GLU A 203 6.60 2.69 1.06
N PHE A 204 5.32 2.96 1.30
CA PHE A 204 4.21 2.11 0.92
C PHE A 204 3.00 2.94 0.50
N SER A 205 2.09 2.31 -0.25
CA SER A 205 0.81 2.91 -0.61
C SER A 205 -0.34 1.92 -0.51
N HIS A 206 -1.51 2.44 -0.13
CA HIS A 206 -2.77 1.71 -0.10
C HIS A 206 -3.93 2.66 -0.36
N ASP A 207 -4.79 2.31 -1.32
CA ASP A 207 -5.99 3.08 -1.68
C ASP A 207 -5.75 4.59 -1.91
N GLY A 208 -4.64 4.93 -2.58
CA GLY A 208 -4.28 6.31 -2.89
C GLY A 208 -3.70 7.12 -1.73
N ARG A 209 -3.50 6.50 -0.55
CA ARG A 209 -2.74 7.08 0.56
C ARG A 209 -1.33 6.52 0.58
N TYR A 210 -0.37 7.41 0.79
CA TYR A 210 1.05 7.06 0.86
C TYR A 210 1.57 7.22 2.29
N GLY A 211 2.54 6.39 2.63
CA GLY A 211 3.22 6.45 3.92
C GLY A 211 4.63 5.92 3.82
N ILE A 212 5.40 6.19 4.87
CA ILE A 212 6.72 5.62 5.10
C ILE A 212 6.71 4.90 6.45
N PHE A 213 7.44 3.79 6.56
CA PHE A 213 7.73 3.18 7.85
C PHE A 213 9.23 3.07 8.07
N TYR A 214 9.64 3.21 9.34
CA TYR A 214 10.99 3.02 9.83
C TYR A 214 11.02 1.80 10.75
N VAL A 215 12.02 0.93 10.58
CA VAL A 215 12.24 -0.24 11.44
C VAL A 215 13.05 0.19 12.66
N ASN A 216 12.40 0.20 13.84
CA ASN A 216 13.07 0.55 15.09
C ASN A 216 13.89 -0.62 15.64
N ASN A 217 13.31 -1.83 15.63
CA ASN A 217 13.93 -3.03 16.18
C ASN A 217 13.35 -4.31 15.57
N VAL A 218 14.14 -5.39 15.54
CA VAL A 218 13.69 -6.73 15.14
C VAL A 218 14.25 -7.79 16.10
N VAL A 219 13.48 -8.84 16.32
CA VAL A 219 13.92 -10.10 16.92
C VAL A 219 13.65 -11.20 15.89
N GLY A 220 14.65 -11.59 15.11
CA GLY A 220 14.48 -12.47 13.95
C GLY A 220 14.32 -13.95 14.28
N THR A 221 13.12 -14.36 14.70
CA THR A 221 12.72 -15.77 14.86
C THR A 221 11.24 -15.94 14.55
N THR A 222 10.74 -17.17 14.40
CA THR A 222 9.31 -17.41 14.14
C THR A 222 8.41 -17.00 15.32
N ALA A 223 8.96 -16.89 16.54
CA ALA A 223 8.28 -16.36 17.73
C ALA A 223 8.71 -14.92 18.08
N GLY A 224 9.45 -14.26 17.19
CA GLY A 224 10.04 -12.95 17.40
C GLY A 224 9.09 -11.78 17.11
N THR A 225 9.63 -10.58 17.11
CA THR A 225 8.86 -9.34 16.93
C THR A 225 9.55 -8.37 15.98
N ILE A 226 8.76 -7.45 15.42
CA ILE A 226 9.25 -6.22 14.79
C ILE A 226 8.57 -5.03 15.45
N ASN A 227 9.35 -3.98 15.71
CA ASN A 227 8.84 -2.68 16.12
C ASN A 227 9.09 -1.67 15.00
N ILE A 228 8.03 -1.03 14.51
CA ILE A 228 8.10 -0.03 13.44
C ILE A 228 7.39 1.26 13.84
N THR A 229 7.85 2.37 13.26
CA THR A 229 7.15 3.65 13.28
C THR A 229 6.69 3.97 11.87
N ILE A 230 5.40 4.25 11.72
CA ILE A 230 4.73 4.57 10.46
C ILE A 230 4.39 6.06 10.46
N LYS A 231 4.66 6.75 9.35
CA LYS A 231 4.15 8.09 9.03
C LYS A 231 3.30 7.98 7.76
N ILE A 232 2.02 8.33 7.83
CA ILE A 232 1.07 8.18 6.72
C ILE A 232 0.26 9.44 6.52
N GLN A 233 -0.08 9.77 5.27
CA GLN A 233 -0.98 10.87 4.93
C GLN A 233 -2.38 10.70 5.56
N GLU A 234 -2.98 11.81 6.00
CA GLU A 234 -4.37 11.86 6.50
C GLU A 234 -5.41 12.06 5.38
#